data_AF-A0A7Y9WFF8-F1
#
_entry.id   AF-A0A7Y9WFF8-F1
#
_cell.length_a   1.000
_cell.length_b   1.000
_cell.length_c   1.000
_cell.angle_alpha   90.00
_cell.angle_beta   90.00
_cell.angle_gamma   90.00
#
_symmetry.space_group_name_H-M   'P 1'
#
loop_
_entity.id
_entity.type
_entity.pdbx_description
1 polymer ?
#
loop_
_entity_poly.entity_id
_entity_poly.type
_entity_poly.pdbx_seq_one_letter_code
_entity_poly.pdbx_strand_id
1 'polypeptide(L)'
;MPHLTSHDLATLAQLNAQMVDALRTANPKRYLDANEAFHLILYRAAGSPLLLELIETVWLQVGPISNLLFGDVHFAGTLNDAHDELLSAATTRDAAGVRRAIERDLSHAATCLREQCD
;
A
#
# COMPACT_ATOMS: atom_id res chain seq x y z
N MET A 1 15.93 -4.45 3.47
CA MET A 1 15.68 -3.05 3.85
C MET A 1 16.20 -2.82 5.25
N PRO A 2 17.40 -2.23 5.42
CA PRO A 2 18.07 -2.23 6.72
C PRO A 2 17.45 -1.33 7.81
N HIS A 3 16.32 -0.65 7.55
CA HIS A 3 15.76 0.35 8.47
C HIS A 3 14.34 0.06 8.99
N LEU A 4 13.67 -1.03 8.58
CA LEU A 4 12.38 -1.39 9.19
C LEU A 4 12.62 -2.01 10.58
N THR A 5 12.15 -1.32 11.61
CA THR A 5 12.23 -1.77 13.00
C THR A 5 11.08 -2.71 13.34
N SER A 6 11.20 -3.43 14.46
CA SER A 6 10.09 -4.23 14.97
C SER A 6 8.84 -3.39 15.30
N HIS A 7 9.03 -2.11 15.67
CA HIS A 7 7.93 -1.19 15.89
C HIS A 7 7.22 -0.86 14.56
N ASP A 8 7.99 -0.60 13.49
CA ASP A 8 7.43 -0.33 12.17
C ASP A 8 6.62 -1.53 11.65
N LEU A 9 7.13 -2.76 11.83
CA LEU A 9 6.41 -3.98 11.44
C LEU A 9 5.08 -4.14 12.21
N ALA A 10 5.06 -3.83 13.50
CA ALA A 10 3.84 -3.87 14.29
C ALA A 10 2.82 -2.82 13.81
N THR A 11 3.29 -1.61 13.50
CA THR A 11 2.45 -0.54 12.95
C THR A 11 1.91 -0.88 11.57
N LEU A 12 2.73 -1.44 10.68
CA LEU A 12 2.31 -1.91 9.35
C LEU A 12 1.23 -2.99 9.46
N ALA A 13 1.40 -3.96 10.37
CA ALA A 13 0.39 -5.00 10.61
C ALA A 13 -0.93 -4.41 11.13
N GLN A 14 -0.86 -3.40 12.02
CA GLN A 14 -2.04 -2.71 12.52
C GLN A 14 -2.76 -1.94 11.40
N LEU A 15 -2.02 -1.22 10.55
CA LEU A 15 -2.59 -0.49 9.42
C LEU A 15 -3.23 -1.43 8.40
N ASN A 16 -2.60 -2.57 8.11
CA ASN A 16 -3.19 -3.59 7.25
C ASN A 16 -4.51 -4.14 7.82
N ALA A 17 -4.57 -4.41 9.12
CA ALA A 17 -5.82 -4.79 9.78
C ALA A 17 -6.91 -3.68 9.71
N GLN A 18 -6.51 -2.40 9.78
CA GLN A 18 -7.44 -1.28 9.59
C GLN A 18 -7.97 -1.22 8.16
N MET A 19 -7.13 -1.48 7.15
CA MET A 19 -7.55 -1.57 5.75
C MET A 19 -8.55 -2.71 5.54
N VAL A 20 -8.30 -3.90 6.11
CA VAL A 20 -9.24 -5.03 6.08
C VAL A 20 -10.60 -4.65 6.67
N ASP A 21 -10.61 -3.99 7.83
CA ASP A 21 -11.85 -3.53 8.46
C ASP A 21 -12.56 -2.44 7.64
N ALA A 22 -11.81 -1.56 7.00
CA ALA A 22 -12.34 -0.52 6.11
C ALA A 22 -13.01 -1.13 4.86
N LEU A 23 -12.42 -2.16 4.25
CA LEU A 23 -13.04 -2.91 3.16
C LEU A 23 -14.34 -3.58 3.63
N ARG A 24 -14.32 -4.27 4.78
CA ARG A 24 -15.49 -4.95 5.35
C ARG A 24 -16.65 -4.00 5.63
N THR A 25 -16.34 -2.75 5.99
CA THR A 25 -17.33 -1.72 6.33
C THR A 25 -17.64 -0.76 5.18
N ALA A 26 -17.13 -1.05 3.97
CA ALA A 26 -17.29 -0.21 2.77
C ALA A 26 -16.94 1.27 3.02
N ASN A 27 -15.76 1.51 3.63
CA ASN A 27 -15.27 2.84 3.95
C ASN A 27 -13.97 3.17 3.18
N PRO A 28 -14.06 3.61 1.91
CA PRO A 28 -12.91 3.94 1.07
C PRO A 28 -11.97 4.97 1.68
N LYS A 29 -12.51 6.00 2.34
CA LYS A 29 -11.70 7.04 2.98
C LYS A 29 -10.78 6.44 4.04
N ARG A 30 -11.35 5.66 4.97
CA ARG A 30 -10.57 5.01 6.03
C ARG A 30 -9.56 4.02 5.47
N TYR A 31 -9.88 3.35 4.37
CA TYR A 31 -8.93 2.50 3.67
C TYR A 31 -7.74 3.33 3.16
N LEU A 32 -8.02 4.38 2.39
CA LEU A 32 -6.98 5.20 1.75
C LEU A 32 -6.09 5.91 2.79
N ASP A 33 -6.66 6.39 3.90
CA ASP A 33 -5.92 6.99 5.02
C ASP A 33 -4.92 5.97 5.63
N ALA A 34 -5.36 4.72 5.84
CA ALA A 34 -4.50 3.66 6.38
C ALA A 34 -3.46 3.17 5.35
N ASN A 35 -3.85 3.09 4.08
CA ASN A 35 -3.00 2.73 2.96
C ASN A 35 -1.84 3.72 2.78
N GLU A 36 -2.14 5.01 2.74
CA GLU A 36 -1.12 6.07 2.67
C GLU A 36 -0.13 5.97 3.83
N ALA A 37 -0.62 5.82 5.06
CA ALA A 37 0.23 5.66 6.23
C ALA A 37 1.12 4.40 6.13
N PHE A 38 0.59 3.29 5.61
CA PHE A 38 1.32 2.04 5.42
C PHE A 38 2.49 2.23 4.44
N HIS A 39 2.22 2.82 3.28
CA HIS A 39 3.24 3.05 2.26
C HIS A 39 4.29 4.07 2.70
N LEU A 40 3.91 5.15 3.38
CA LEU A 40 4.85 6.16 3.88
C LEU A 40 5.88 5.60 4.86
N ILE A 41 5.51 4.64 5.72
CA ILE A 41 6.45 3.95 6.62
C ILE A 41 7.52 3.23 5.79
N LEU A 42 7.12 2.51 4.74
CA LEU A 42 8.03 1.78 3.87
C LEU A 42 8.96 2.70 3.08
N TYR A 43 8.42 3.79 2.53
CA TYR A 43 9.20 4.75 1.75
C TYR A 43 10.21 5.50 2.62
N ARG A 44 9.84 5.88 3.85
CA ARG A 44 10.78 6.47 4.82
C ARG A 44 11.86 5.50 5.22
N ALA A 45 11.52 4.22 5.41
CA ALA A 45 12.50 3.17 5.71
C ALA A 45 13.48 2.89 4.54
N ALA A 46 13.24 3.41 3.33
CA ALA A 46 14.23 3.36 2.26
C ALA A 46 15.41 4.32 2.47
N GLY A 47 15.28 5.31 3.37
CA GLY A 47 16.37 6.21 3.75
C GLY A 47 16.80 7.21 2.66
N SER A 48 15.97 7.43 1.64
CA SER A 48 16.25 8.35 0.52
C SER A 48 15.22 9.49 0.49
N PRO A 49 15.58 10.70 0.96
CA PRO A 49 14.68 11.86 0.92
C PRO A 49 14.21 12.22 -0.49
N LEU A 50 15.12 12.14 -1.48
CA LEU A 50 14.79 12.40 -2.88
C LEU A 50 13.75 11.40 -3.42
N LEU A 51 13.90 10.12 -3.09
CA LEU A 51 12.93 9.11 -3.52
C LEU A 51 11.55 9.36 -2.89
N LEU A 52 11.52 9.73 -1.61
CA LEU A 52 10.28 10.05 -0.92
C LEU A 52 9.56 11.23 -1.58
N GLU A 53 10.28 12.32 -1.87
CA GLU A 53 9.72 13.51 -2.53
C GLU A 53 9.14 13.20 -3.92
N LEU A 54 9.85 12.36 -4.70
CA LEU A 54 9.36 11.91 -6.01
C LEU A 54 8.08 11.08 -5.89
N ILE A 55 8.01 10.17 -4.91
CA ILE A 55 6.82 9.35 -4.68
C ILE A 55 5.64 10.21 -4.24
N GLU A 56 5.84 11.13 -3.29
CA GLU A 56 4.78 12.04 -2.83
C GLU A 56 4.24 12.90 -3.98
N THR A 57 5.12 13.36 -4.89
CA THR A 57 4.71 14.12 -6.09
C THR A 57 3.80 13.30 -7.01
N VAL A 58 4.17 12.04 -7.29
CA VAL A 58 3.33 11.15 -8.11
C VAL A 58 2.02 10.83 -7.39
N TRP A 59 2.06 10.62 -6.07
CA TRP A 59 0.88 10.32 -5.27
C TRP A 59 -0.16 11.44 -5.32
N LEU A 60 0.27 12.70 -5.27
CA LEU A 60 -0.63 13.85 -5.42
C LEU A 60 -1.40 13.85 -6.75
N GLN A 61 -0.82 13.29 -7.81
CA GLN A 61 -1.47 13.16 -9.11
C GLN A 61 -2.46 11.98 -9.16
N VAL A 62 -2.17 10.90 -8.45
CA VAL A 62 -3.00 9.68 -8.41
C VAL A 62 -4.14 9.80 -7.39
N GLY A 63 -3.98 10.59 -6.32
CA GLY A 63 -4.96 10.75 -5.25
C GLY A 63 -6.40 11.04 -5.70
N PRO A 64 -6.65 11.94 -6.68
CA PRO A 64 -7.99 12.20 -7.19
C PRO A 64 -8.71 10.98 -7.77
N ILE A 65 -7.97 10.01 -8.32
CA ILE A 65 -8.52 8.80 -8.95
C ILE A 65 -8.48 7.57 -8.04
N SER A 66 -7.80 7.59 -6.90
CA SER A 66 -7.69 6.42 -6.01
C SER A 66 -9.03 5.89 -5.48
N ASN A 67 -10.07 6.73 -5.38
CA ASN A 67 -11.41 6.28 -5.00
C ASN A 67 -12.05 5.34 -6.04
N LEU A 68 -11.59 5.35 -7.29
CA LEU A 68 -12.08 4.48 -8.34
C LEU A 68 -11.77 2.99 -8.07
N LEU A 69 -10.74 2.69 -7.26
CA LEU A 69 -10.39 1.32 -6.85
C LEU A 69 -11.53 0.58 -6.12
N PHE A 70 -12.52 1.31 -5.60
CA PHE A 70 -13.63 0.74 -4.83
C PHE A 70 -14.93 0.61 -5.65
N GLY A 71 -14.89 0.88 -6.96
CA GLY A 71 -16.05 0.74 -7.85
C GLY A 71 -16.48 -0.72 -8.08
N ASP A 72 -15.55 -1.66 -7.98
CA ASP A 72 -15.78 -3.11 -8.05
C ASP A 72 -15.41 -3.75 -6.71
N VAL A 73 -16.40 -4.37 -6.04
CA VAL A 73 -16.22 -5.02 -4.73
C VAL A 73 -15.31 -6.25 -4.78
N HIS A 74 -15.31 -6.99 -5.88
CA HIS A 74 -14.44 -8.15 -6.06
C HIS A 74 -13.00 -7.70 -6.20
N PHE A 75 -12.75 -6.66 -7.01
CA PHE A 75 -11.43 -6.07 -7.12
C PHE A 75 -10.96 -5.46 -5.80
N ALA A 76 -11.80 -4.65 -5.13
CA ALA A 76 -11.48 -4.05 -3.84
C ALA A 76 -11.09 -5.08 -2.78
N GLY A 77 -11.71 -6.27 -2.80
CA GLY A 77 -11.38 -7.38 -1.91
C GLY A 77 -9.97 -7.97 -2.08
N THR A 78 -9.29 -7.67 -3.19
CA THR A 78 -7.93 -8.16 -3.51
C THR A 78 -6.83 -7.16 -3.20
N LEU A 79 -7.18 -5.92 -2.84
CA LEU A 79 -6.21 -4.83 -2.67
C LEU A 79 -5.17 -5.10 -1.58
N ASN A 80 -5.50 -5.88 -0.55
CA ASN A 80 -4.58 -6.16 0.56
C ASN A 80 -3.71 -7.41 0.37
N ASP A 81 -3.90 -8.20 -0.69
CA ASP A 81 -3.16 -9.46 -0.86
C ASP A 81 -1.65 -9.23 -0.86
N ALA A 82 -1.22 -8.13 -1.49
CA ALA A 82 0.21 -7.77 -1.58
C ALA A 82 0.74 -7.22 -0.26
N HIS A 83 -0.10 -6.58 0.55
CA HIS A 83 0.27 -6.13 1.90
C HIS A 83 0.56 -7.31 2.83
N ASP A 84 -0.23 -8.38 2.74
CA ASP A 84 -0.01 -9.60 3.52
C ASP A 84 1.31 -10.30 3.14
N GLU A 85 1.59 -10.40 1.84
CA GLU A 85 2.87 -10.92 1.34
C GLU A 85 4.05 -10.07 1.81
N LEU A 86 3.89 -8.75 1.78
CA LEU A 86 4.91 -7.82 2.25
C LEU A 86 5.23 -8.03 3.72
N LEU A 87 4.22 -8.12 4.58
CA LEU A 87 4.41 -8.33 6.02
C LEU A 87 5.12 -9.66 6.32
N SER A 88 4.78 -10.72 5.59
CA SER A 88 5.46 -12.02 5.69
C SER A 88 6.94 -11.92 5.29
N ALA A 89 7.24 -11.29 4.15
CA ALA A 89 8.60 -11.08 3.69
C ALA A 89 9.41 -10.18 4.63
N ALA A 90 8.79 -9.12 5.16
CA ALA A 90 9.44 -8.19 6.07
C ALA A 90 9.78 -8.87 7.42
N THR A 91 8.89 -9.72 7.94
CA THR A 91 9.12 -10.51 9.16
C THR A 91 10.31 -11.47 9.03
N THR A 92 10.49 -12.06 7.85
CA THR A 92 11.61 -12.96 7.55
C THR A 92 12.87 -12.22 7.06
N ARG A 93 12.83 -10.88 7.04
CA ARG A 93 13.89 -10.00 6.52
C ARG A 93 14.24 -10.25 5.04
N ASP A 94 13.30 -10.79 4.26
CA ASP A 94 13.44 -10.95 2.81
C ASP A 94 13.21 -9.61 2.09
N ALA A 95 14.31 -8.88 1.86
CA ALA A 95 14.27 -7.61 1.15
C ALA A 95 13.77 -7.75 -0.30
N ALA A 96 14.07 -8.87 -0.96
CA ALA A 96 13.63 -9.10 -2.33
C ALA A 96 12.13 -9.41 -2.37
N GLY A 97 11.61 -10.15 -1.38
CA GLY A 97 10.19 -10.39 -1.17
C GLY A 97 9.40 -9.10 -0.94
N VAL A 98 9.88 -8.23 -0.06
CA VAL A 98 9.26 -6.91 0.17
C VAL A 98 9.20 -6.08 -1.11
N ARG A 99 10.29 -6.05 -1.90
CA ARG A 99 10.32 -5.37 -3.19
C ARG A 99 9.26 -5.93 -4.15
N ARG A 100 9.20 -7.26 -4.31
CA ARG A 100 8.22 -7.91 -5.20
C ARG A 100 6.78 -7.60 -4.78
N ALA A 101 6.50 -7.61 -3.47
CA ALA A 101 5.17 -7.32 -2.95
C ALA A 101 4.73 -5.88 -3.26
N ILE A 102 5.61 -4.88 -3.06
CA ILE A 102 5.30 -3.49 -3.44
C ILE A 102 5.13 -3.32 -4.95
N GLU A 103 5.96 -3.95 -5.77
CA GLU A 103 5.81 -3.90 -7.23
C GLU A 103 4.47 -4.50 -7.67
N ARG A 104 4.04 -5.60 -7.03
CA ARG A 104 2.75 -6.25 -7.29
C ARG A 104 1.58 -5.37 -6.88
N ASP A 105 1.63 -4.80 -5.67
CA ASP A 105 0.61 -3.88 -5.16
C ASP A 105 0.36 -2.71 -6.13
N LEU A 106 1.42 -1.97 -6.46
CA LEU A 106 1.33 -0.81 -7.33
C LEU A 106 0.84 -1.19 -8.75
N SER A 107 1.30 -2.32 -9.28
CA SER A 107 0.88 -2.78 -10.61
C SER A 107 -0.58 -3.22 -10.64
N HIS A 108 -1.06 -3.84 -9.57
CA HIS A 108 -2.44 -4.31 -9.43
C HIS A 108 -3.41 -3.12 -9.37
N ALA A 109 -3.15 -2.15 -8.49
CA ALA A 109 -3.93 -0.92 -8.42
C ALA A 109 -3.93 -0.15 -9.75
N ALA A 110 -2.75 -0.01 -10.38
CA ALA A 110 -2.64 0.69 -11.66
C ALA A 110 -3.40 0.00 -12.80
N THR A 111 -3.55 -1.33 -12.77
CA THR A 111 -4.32 -2.06 -13.79
C THR A 111 -5.79 -1.68 -13.74
N CYS A 112 -6.40 -1.70 -12.55
CA CYS A 112 -7.78 -1.24 -12.38
C CYS A 112 -7.97 0.24 -12.73
N LEU A 113 -7.06 1.12 -12.29
CA LEU A 113 -7.19 2.56 -12.57
C LEU A 113 -7.09 2.89 -14.06
N ARG A 114 -6.31 2.13 -14.85
CA ARG A 114 -6.24 2.32 -16.30
C ARG A 114 -7.55 1.97 -16.98
N GLU A 115 -8.19 0.87 -16.58
CA GLU A 115 -9.47 0.42 -17.16
C GLU A 115 -10.63 1.40 -16.90
N GLN A 116 -10.48 2.31 -15.93
CA GLN A 116 -11.49 3.33 -15.62
C GLN A 116 -11.21 4.70 -16.26
N CYS A 117 -10.09 4.86 -16.95
CA CYS A 117 -9.71 6.09 -17.64
C CYS A 117 -9.95 6.06 -19.17
N ASP A 118 -10.46 4.94 -19.70
CA ASP A 118 -10.88 4.78 -21.11
C ASP A 118 -12.39 5.07 -21.28
#